data_AF-A0A417Z770-F1
#
_entry.id   AF-A0A417Z770-F1
#
_cell.length_a   1.000
_cell.length_b   1.000
_cell.length_c   1.000
_cell.angle_alpha   90.00
_cell.angle_beta   90.00
_cell.angle_gamma   90.00
#
_symmetry.space_group_name_H-M   'P 1'
#
loop_
_entity.id
_entity.type
_entity.pdbx_description
1 polymer ?
#
loop_
_entity_poly.entity_id
_entity_poly.type
_entity_poly.pdbx_seq_one_letter_code
_entity_poly.pdbx_strand_id
1 'polypeptide(L)'
;MATSSGSNEPKKSRFRRGRGEAGASKAPGRSSQFKQVFETTRANDPALIPWMVGAFALVFLVFLAIGFGFGHPIYFGILGLLFGLLAAMVVLARRANTAIYKSISGQPGASAAAMSSLRRGWFVEQEPVGADMGRSRQVKDLSSAAMVYRAVGKPGVVLVAEGPKGGATRLLAQESKRTSRVLGPEVPVHTIRVGTDDEAVPVERLTKDMQKLPKVLTDDESGQVTKRLRALGGLKPGVPAGVDPNKPRVNRAAMRGR
;
A
#
# COMPACT_ATOMS: atom_id res chain seq x y z
N MET A 1 -24.55 -50.52 47.73
CA MET A 1 -24.05 -51.78 47.11
C MET A 1 -24.55 -51.74 45.66
N ALA A 2 -23.73 -51.85 44.60
CA ALA A 2 -22.83 -52.97 44.23
C ALA A 2 -23.62 -54.27 43.98
N THR A 3 -23.51 -55.01 42.87
CA THR A 3 -22.67 -54.93 41.63
C THR A 3 -23.35 -55.80 40.53
N SER A 4 -22.94 -56.00 39.26
CA SER A 4 -21.79 -55.62 38.38
C SER A 4 -22.13 -55.98 36.90
N SER A 5 -21.30 -55.53 35.93
CA SER A 5 -21.09 -56.10 34.57
C SER A 5 -22.27 -56.18 33.56
N GLY A 6 -22.10 -56.00 32.24
CA GLY A 6 -20.92 -55.56 31.47
C GLY A 6 -20.80 -56.21 30.08
N SER A 7 -20.60 -55.43 29.02
CA SER A 7 -20.16 -55.91 27.69
C SER A 7 -19.47 -54.77 26.91
N ASN A 8 -18.65 -55.10 25.91
CA ASN A 8 -17.65 -54.18 25.33
C ASN A 8 -17.50 -54.38 23.81
N GLU A 9 -17.82 -53.36 23.00
CA GLU A 9 -17.41 -53.27 21.59
C GLU A 9 -17.05 -51.81 21.19
N PRO A 10 -15.82 -51.54 20.71
CA PRO A 10 -15.42 -50.22 20.25
C PRO A 10 -15.88 -49.97 18.80
N LYS A 11 -16.90 -49.11 18.60
CA LYS A 11 -17.35 -48.74 17.24
C LYS A 11 -16.25 -48.03 16.43
N LYS A 12 -15.80 -48.71 15.39
CA LYS A 12 -14.66 -48.41 14.51
C LYS A 12 -14.78 -47.03 13.84
N SER A 13 -14.11 -46.01 14.39
CA SER A 13 -14.08 -44.66 13.81
C SER A 13 -13.51 -44.67 12.39
N ARG A 14 -14.28 -44.18 11.41
CA ARG A 14 -13.85 -44.07 10.01
C ARG A 14 -12.98 -42.84 9.72
N PHE A 15 -12.75 -41.96 10.70
CA PHE A 15 -11.95 -40.74 10.51
C PHE A 15 -10.44 -40.97 10.67
N ARG A 16 -9.86 -41.80 9.77
CA ARG A 16 -8.43 -41.69 9.45
C ARG A 16 -8.22 -40.43 8.60
N ARG A 17 -8.39 -39.24 9.21
CA ARG A 17 -8.05 -37.96 8.58
C ARG A 17 -6.55 -38.01 8.27
N GLY A 18 -6.22 -38.10 6.98
CA GLY A 18 -4.83 -38.20 6.55
C GLY A 18 -4.03 -37.02 7.09
N ARG A 19 -2.87 -37.30 7.69
CA ARG A 19 -1.84 -36.28 7.94
C ARG A 19 -1.21 -35.94 6.58
N GLY A 20 -1.98 -35.24 5.75
CA GLY A 20 -1.44 -34.61 4.56
C GLY A 20 -0.37 -33.61 4.99
N GLU A 21 0.75 -33.60 4.28
CA GLU A 21 1.81 -32.63 4.47
C GLU A 21 1.36 -31.28 3.92
N ALA A 22 0.49 -30.61 4.70
CA ALA A 22 0.31 -29.18 4.60
C ALA A 22 1.65 -28.54 4.96
N GLY A 23 2.49 -28.36 3.95
CA GLY A 23 3.85 -27.83 4.07
C GLY A 23 3.80 -26.52 4.84
N ALA A 24 4.25 -26.56 6.10
CA ALA A 24 4.19 -25.41 6.98
C ALA A 24 5.12 -24.34 6.41
N SER A 25 4.54 -23.37 5.70
CA SER A 25 5.17 -22.15 5.23
C SER A 25 5.56 -21.31 6.43
N LYS A 26 6.65 -21.72 7.09
CA LYS A 26 7.28 -21.03 8.21
C LYS A 26 7.41 -19.56 7.82
N ALA A 27 6.64 -18.69 8.48
CA ALA A 27 6.68 -17.26 8.23
C ALA A 27 8.16 -16.82 8.23
N PRO A 28 8.62 -16.07 7.21
CA PRO A 28 10.03 -15.82 7.00
C PRO A 28 10.65 -15.29 8.29
N GLY A 29 11.68 -15.98 8.80
CA GLY A 29 12.30 -15.63 10.06
C GLY A 29 12.80 -14.19 10.02
N ARG A 30 12.84 -13.49 11.17
CA ARG A 30 13.28 -12.08 11.21
C ARG A 30 14.61 -11.85 10.49
N SER A 31 15.54 -12.81 10.58
CA SER A 31 16.81 -12.82 9.85
C SER A 31 16.68 -12.90 8.32
N SER A 32 15.73 -13.67 7.76
CA SER A 32 15.49 -13.70 6.31
C SER A 32 14.72 -12.47 5.83
N GLN A 33 13.83 -11.89 6.66
CA GLN A 33 13.21 -10.59 6.38
C GLN A 33 14.28 -9.48 6.26
N PHE A 34 15.24 -9.41 7.20
CA PHE A 34 16.35 -8.45 7.12
C PHE A 34 17.23 -8.66 5.87
N LYS A 35 17.57 -9.91 5.52
CA LYS A 35 18.32 -10.22 4.29
C LYS A 35 17.57 -9.77 3.05
N GLN A 36 16.29 -10.12 2.91
CA GLN A 36 15.47 -9.74 1.77
C GLN A 36 15.38 -8.21 1.61
N VAL A 37 15.13 -7.47 2.70
CA VAL A 37 15.09 -6.00 2.67
C VAL A 37 16.46 -5.41 2.27
N PHE A 38 17.56 -5.96 2.78
CA PHE A 38 18.91 -5.52 2.43
C PHE A 38 19.25 -5.79 0.95
N GLU A 39 18.95 -6.98 0.45
CA GLU A 39 19.20 -7.40 -0.94
C GLU A 39 18.35 -6.57 -1.92
N THR A 40 17.04 -6.43 -1.67
CA THR A 40 16.16 -5.58 -2.49
C THR A 40 16.56 -4.10 -2.44
N THR A 41 16.99 -3.57 -1.29
CA THR A 41 17.47 -2.18 -1.21
C THR A 41 18.79 -2.01 -1.96
N ARG A 42 19.74 -2.93 -1.81
CA ARG A 42 21.04 -2.89 -2.51
C ARG A 42 20.89 -2.96 -4.04
N ALA A 43 19.94 -3.75 -4.54
CA ALA A 43 19.66 -3.84 -5.97
C ALA A 43 19.13 -2.51 -6.56
N ASN A 44 18.30 -1.79 -5.80
CA ASN A 44 17.69 -0.52 -6.21
C ASN A 44 18.54 0.72 -5.85
N ASP A 45 19.50 0.59 -4.94
CA ASP A 45 20.37 1.67 -4.47
C ASP A 45 21.79 1.16 -4.16
N PRO A 46 22.70 1.12 -5.17
CA PRO A 46 24.07 0.65 -4.98
C PRO A 46 24.89 1.57 -4.04
N ALA A 47 24.48 2.82 -3.83
CA ALA A 47 25.13 3.75 -2.91
C ALA A 47 24.79 3.47 -1.44
N LEU A 48 23.90 2.52 -1.14
CA LEU A 48 23.56 2.09 0.21
C LEU A 48 24.80 1.76 1.06
N ILE A 49 25.70 0.91 0.54
CA ILE A 49 26.83 0.36 1.30
C ILE A 49 27.81 1.46 1.77
N PRO A 50 28.36 2.34 0.92
CA PRO A 50 29.26 3.39 1.38
C PRO A 50 28.58 4.38 2.34
N TRP A 51 27.26 4.62 2.20
CA TRP A 51 26.52 5.45 3.15
C TRP A 51 26.29 4.78 4.51
N MET A 52 26.05 3.46 4.56
CA MET A 52 25.98 2.71 5.82
C MET A 52 27.34 2.66 6.52
N VAL A 53 28.41 2.37 5.79
CA VAL A 53 29.78 2.32 6.31
C VAL A 53 30.24 3.70 6.78
N GLY A 54 29.98 4.76 6.01
CA GLY A 54 30.30 6.13 6.37
C GLY A 54 29.56 6.60 7.62
N ALA A 55 28.27 6.30 7.76
CA ALA A 55 27.50 6.64 8.95
C ALA A 55 27.93 5.84 10.19
N PHE A 56 28.26 4.55 10.04
CA PHE A 56 28.85 3.74 11.10
C PHE A 56 30.19 4.36 11.57
N ALA A 57 31.11 4.60 10.63
CA ALA A 57 32.45 5.09 10.91
C ALA A 57 32.43 6.48 11.54
N LEU A 58 31.59 7.40 11.05
CA LEU A 58 31.43 8.74 11.62
C LEU A 58 31.00 8.68 13.09
N VAL A 59 29.97 7.89 13.41
CA VAL A 59 29.49 7.77 14.80
C VAL A 59 30.50 7.05 15.68
N PHE A 60 31.09 5.95 15.20
CA PHE A 60 32.11 5.21 15.94
C PHE A 60 33.33 6.08 16.27
N LEU A 61 33.84 6.85 15.30
CA LEU A 61 34.99 7.74 15.49
C LEU A 61 34.68 8.92 16.41
N VAL A 62 33.48 9.50 16.36
CA VAL A 62 33.06 10.55 17.31
C VAL A 62 33.02 10.01 18.74
N PHE A 63 32.40 8.85 18.95
CA PHE A 63 32.39 8.22 20.27
C PHE A 63 33.81 7.83 20.74
N LEU A 64 34.66 7.30 19.85
CA LEU A 64 36.03 6.94 20.19
C LEU A 64 36.88 8.16 20.56
N ALA A 65 36.75 9.29 19.85
CA ALA A 65 37.43 10.54 20.15
C ALA A 65 36.99 11.12 21.51
N ILE A 66 35.69 11.08 21.83
CA ILE A 66 35.17 11.39 23.18
C ILE A 66 35.81 10.45 24.20
N GLY A 67 35.87 9.16 23.90
CA GLY A 67 36.50 8.14 24.75
C GLY A 67 37.96 8.41 25.10
N PHE A 68 38.76 8.86 24.13
CA PHE A 68 40.14 9.30 24.39
C PHE A 68 40.19 10.58 25.24
N GLY A 69 39.32 11.57 24.97
CA GLY A 69 39.24 12.81 25.76
C GLY A 69 38.85 12.61 27.22
N PHE A 70 38.03 11.59 27.52
CA PHE A 70 37.61 11.22 28.88
C PHE A 70 38.40 10.05 29.50
N GLY A 71 39.51 9.61 28.88
CA GLY A 71 40.36 8.53 29.42
C GLY A 71 39.71 7.13 29.44
N HIS A 72 38.56 6.94 28.81
CA HIS A 72 37.80 5.69 28.76
C HIS A 72 37.51 5.21 27.32
N PRO A 73 38.52 5.06 26.44
CA PRO A 73 38.32 4.73 25.03
C PRO A 73 37.63 3.38 24.81
N ILE A 74 37.80 2.41 25.71
CA ILE A 74 37.15 1.10 25.64
C ILE A 74 35.63 1.23 25.84
N TYR A 75 35.19 1.93 26.89
CA TYR A 75 33.76 2.09 27.21
C TYR A 75 33.03 2.85 26.11
N PHE A 76 33.56 4.01 25.71
CA PHE A 76 32.99 4.79 24.63
C PHE A 76 33.13 4.10 23.26
N GLY A 77 34.16 3.28 23.02
CA GLY A 77 34.28 2.46 21.81
C GLY A 77 33.17 1.40 21.69
N ILE A 78 32.84 0.70 22.79
CA ILE A 78 31.69 -0.23 22.83
C ILE A 78 30.37 0.53 22.61
N LEU A 79 30.22 1.70 23.23
CA LEU A 79 29.03 2.54 23.05
C LEU A 79 28.91 3.05 21.60
N GLY A 80 30.01 3.48 21.00
CA GLY A 80 30.12 3.90 19.60
C GLY A 80 29.86 2.77 18.59
N LEU A 81 30.21 1.53 18.93
CA LEU A 81 29.88 0.35 18.12
C LEU A 81 28.35 0.13 18.06
N LEU A 82 27.67 0.25 19.20
CA LEU A 82 26.21 0.11 19.30
C LEU A 82 25.48 1.27 18.59
N PHE A 83 25.88 2.52 18.85
CA PHE A 83 25.29 3.70 18.19
C PHE A 83 25.65 3.78 16.70
N GLY A 84 26.83 3.34 16.28
CA GLY A 84 27.22 3.24 14.88
C GLY A 84 26.40 2.20 14.11
N LEU A 85 26.14 1.03 14.72
CA LEU A 85 25.26 0.02 14.13
C LEU A 85 23.82 0.53 14.00
N LEU A 86 23.32 1.26 15.01
CA LEU A 86 22.02 1.93 14.96
C LEU A 86 21.98 2.99 13.85
N ALA A 87 23.04 3.79 13.67
CA ALA A 87 23.13 4.77 12.60
C ALA A 87 23.10 4.13 11.20
N ALA A 88 23.83 3.02 11.01
CA ALA A 88 23.78 2.23 9.77
C ALA A 88 22.38 1.66 9.50
N MET A 89 21.67 1.18 10.53
CA MET A 89 20.26 0.74 10.42
C MET A 89 19.31 1.89 10.06
N VAL A 90 19.52 3.10 10.60
CA VAL A 90 18.73 4.30 10.25
C VAL A 90 18.99 4.72 8.80
N VAL A 91 20.23 4.65 8.31
CA VAL A 91 20.56 4.90 6.89
C VAL A 91 19.89 3.87 5.99
N LEU A 92 19.95 2.58 6.33
CA LEU A 92 19.27 1.50 5.60
C LEU A 92 17.76 1.76 5.51
N ALA A 93 17.10 2.05 6.64
CA ALA A 93 15.67 2.32 6.67
C ALA A 93 15.28 3.58 5.85
N ARG A 94 16.11 4.63 5.86
CA ARG A 94 15.87 5.83 5.03
C ARG A 94 16.01 5.54 3.53
N ARG A 95 17.10 4.87 3.12
CA ARG A 95 17.35 4.53 1.71
C ARG A 95 16.39 3.48 1.16
N ALA A 96 16.01 2.48 1.96
CA ALA A 96 15.01 1.47 1.59
C ALA A 96 13.67 2.08 1.18
N ASN A 97 13.16 3.04 1.97
CA ASN A 97 11.93 3.76 1.63
C ASN A 97 12.05 4.49 0.29
N THR A 98 13.13 5.27 0.08
CA THR A 98 13.36 5.98 -1.19
C THR A 98 13.51 5.03 -2.38
N ALA A 99 14.18 3.90 -2.20
CA ALA A 99 14.34 2.88 -3.24
C ALA A 99 12.99 2.24 -3.62
N ILE A 100 12.14 1.93 -2.65
CA ILE A 100 10.79 1.40 -2.88
C ILE A 100 9.94 2.39 -3.68
N TYR A 101 9.83 3.65 -3.22
CA TYR A 101 9.03 4.67 -3.93
C TYR A 101 9.51 4.93 -5.36
N LYS A 102 10.83 4.99 -5.59
CA LYS A 102 11.39 5.08 -6.95
C LYS A 102 11.00 3.88 -7.81
N SER A 103 11.08 2.67 -7.27
CA SER A 103 10.79 1.44 -8.03
C SER A 103 9.32 1.34 -8.47
N ILE A 104 8.37 1.90 -7.71
CA ILE A 104 6.96 1.98 -8.10
C ILE A 104 6.63 3.22 -8.94
N SER A 105 7.49 4.25 -8.98
CA SER A 105 7.23 5.45 -9.77
C SER A 105 7.09 5.13 -11.27
N GLY A 106 6.04 5.67 -11.90
CA GLY A 106 5.68 5.37 -13.30
C GLY A 106 4.94 4.05 -13.53
N GLN A 107 4.68 3.23 -12.50
CA GLN A 107 3.83 2.04 -12.63
C GLN A 107 2.33 2.38 -12.42
N PRO A 108 1.40 1.75 -13.15
CA PRO A 108 -0.03 1.79 -12.83
C PRO A 108 -0.32 1.32 -11.40
N GLY A 109 -1.14 2.06 -10.67
CA GLY A 109 -1.48 1.81 -9.27
C GLY A 109 -0.45 2.34 -8.26
N ALA A 110 0.62 3.01 -8.70
CA ALA A 110 1.65 3.55 -7.80
C ALA A 110 1.08 4.53 -6.76
N SER A 111 0.07 5.33 -7.12
CA SER A 111 -0.59 6.24 -6.19
C SER A 111 -1.37 5.50 -5.10
N ALA A 112 -2.09 4.43 -5.47
CA ALA A 112 -2.82 3.59 -4.51
C ALA A 112 -1.86 2.83 -3.59
N ALA A 113 -0.81 2.24 -4.15
CA ALA A 113 0.26 1.56 -3.41
C ALA A 113 0.94 2.52 -2.41
N ALA A 114 1.27 3.74 -2.83
CA ALA A 114 1.82 4.76 -1.93
C ALA A 114 0.83 5.15 -0.83
N MET A 115 -0.44 5.44 -1.18
CA MET A 115 -1.49 5.76 -0.20
C MET A 115 -1.77 4.62 0.78
N SER A 116 -1.51 3.35 0.44
CA SER A 116 -1.62 2.23 1.38
C SER A 116 -0.72 2.34 2.62
N SER A 117 0.34 3.16 2.55
CA SER A 117 1.24 3.46 3.68
C SER A 117 0.75 4.59 4.61
N LEU A 118 -0.42 5.19 4.32
CA LEU A 118 -1.03 6.20 5.19
C LEU A 118 -1.40 5.61 6.56
N ARG A 119 -1.31 6.46 7.59
CA ARG A 119 -1.59 6.06 8.98
C ARG A 119 -3.10 5.92 9.23
N ARG A 120 -3.46 5.28 10.36
CA ARG A 120 -4.85 5.15 10.84
C ARG A 120 -5.57 6.51 10.82
N GLY A 121 -6.83 6.51 10.38
CA GLY A 121 -7.62 7.74 10.15
C GLY A 121 -7.75 8.15 8.68
N TRP A 122 -7.22 7.33 7.76
CA TRP A 122 -7.47 7.41 6.32
C TRP A 122 -8.22 6.17 5.84
N PHE A 123 -9.26 6.36 5.02
CA PHE A 123 -9.86 5.32 4.19
C PHE A 123 -9.36 5.49 2.75
N VAL A 124 -8.59 4.53 2.25
CA VAL A 124 -8.00 4.54 0.90
C VAL A 124 -8.70 3.51 0.04
N GLU A 125 -9.11 3.93 -1.16
CA GLU A 125 -9.75 3.08 -2.17
C GLU A 125 -8.66 2.58 -3.14
N GLN A 126 -8.45 1.26 -3.17
CA GLN A 126 -7.38 0.62 -3.96
C GLN A 126 -7.77 0.45 -5.43
N GLU A 127 -9.06 0.52 -5.74
CA GLU A 127 -9.58 0.55 -7.10
C GLU A 127 -9.68 2.02 -7.58
N PRO A 128 -9.39 2.31 -8.85
CA PRO A 128 -9.58 3.65 -9.39
C PRO A 128 -11.08 3.99 -9.42
N VAL A 129 -11.43 5.21 -8.99
CA VAL A 129 -12.82 5.73 -9.04
C VAL A 129 -13.17 6.29 -10.41
N GLY A 130 -12.16 6.65 -11.19
CA GLY A 130 -12.26 7.00 -12.61
C GLY A 130 -11.04 6.48 -13.36
N ALA A 131 -11.23 6.01 -14.59
CA ALA A 131 -10.16 5.62 -15.50
C ALA A 131 -10.47 6.10 -16.92
N ASP A 132 -9.50 6.75 -17.55
CA ASP A 132 -9.53 7.24 -18.93
C ASP A 132 -8.39 6.55 -19.70
N MET A 133 -8.74 5.48 -20.41
CA MET A 133 -7.82 4.71 -21.27
C MET A 133 -7.33 5.51 -22.50
N GLY A 134 -7.80 6.74 -22.69
CA GLY A 134 -7.42 7.60 -23.80
C GLY A 134 -7.82 7.00 -25.14
N ARG A 135 -6.88 6.98 -26.10
CA ARG A 135 -7.12 6.44 -27.45
C ARG A 135 -6.88 4.94 -27.58
N SER A 136 -6.15 4.29 -26.67
CA SER A 136 -5.94 2.85 -26.74
C SER A 136 -6.95 2.09 -25.89
N ARG A 137 -7.77 1.26 -26.55
CA ARG A 137 -8.71 0.34 -25.88
C ARG A 137 -8.08 -1.02 -25.58
N GLN A 138 -6.75 -1.14 -25.70
CA GLN A 138 -6.04 -2.40 -25.58
C GLN A 138 -5.54 -2.61 -24.15
N VAL A 139 -5.78 -3.81 -23.60
CA VAL A 139 -5.43 -4.15 -22.20
C VAL A 139 -3.91 -4.05 -21.91
N LYS A 140 -3.06 -4.07 -22.95
CA LYS A 140 -1.61 -3.88 -22.82
C LYS A 140 -1.19 -2.43 -22.54
N ASP A 141 -2.02 -1.44 -22.88
CA ASP A 141 -1.64 -0.02 -22.84
C ASP A 141 -2.15 0.69 -21.55
N LEU A 142 -2.61 -0.08 -20.55
CA LEU A 142 -2.96 0.44 -19.22
C LEU A 142 -1.79 1.16 -18.53
N SER A 143 -0.55 0.88 -18.94
CA SER A 143 0.66 1.66 -18.59
C SER A 143 0.57 3.15 -18.94
N SER A 144 -0.31 3.53 -19.88
CA SER A 144 -0.51 4.90 -20.35
C SER A 144 -1.89 5.47 -20.00
N ALA A 145 -2.76 4.70 -19.34
CA ALA A 145 -4.09 5.15 -18.94
C ALA A 145 -3.99 6.22 -17.84
N ALA A 146 -4.87 7.22 -17.90
CA ALA A 146 -5.04 8.14 -16.78
C ALA A 146 -6.02 7.54 -15.77
N MET A 147 -5.66 7.54 -14.49
CA MET A 147 -6.48 6.96 -13.42
C MET A 147 -6.60 7.93 -12.26
N VAL A 148 -7.76 7.93 -11.60
CA VAL A 148 -7.99 8.69 -10.36
C VAL A 148 -8.33 7.72 -9.25
N TYR A 149 -7.56 7.77 -8.18
CA TYR A 149 -7.80 7.08 -6.91
C TYR A 149 -8.35 8.05 -5.86
N ARG A 150 -8.98 7.51 -4.82
CA ARG A 150 -9.68 8.29 -3.79
C ARG A 150 -9.21 7.90 -2.39
N ALA A 151 -8.91 8.89 -1.57
CA ALA A 151 -8.70 8.74 -0.14
C ALA A 151 -9.60 9.72 0.63
N VAL A 152 -10.10 9.28 1.78
CA VAL A 152 -10.95 10.07 2.69
C VAL A 152 -10.29 10.09 4.06
N GLY A 153 -10.32 11.23 4.73
CA GLY A 153 -9.81 11.35 6.10
C GLY A 153 -10.17 12.71 6.71
N LYS A 154 -9.49 13.08 7.79
CA LYS A 154 -9.71 14.38 8.46
C LYS A 154 -9.56 15.62 7.56
N PRO A 155 -8.74 15.63 6.49
CA PRO A 155 -8.72 16.76 5.56
C PRO A 155 -9.93 16.87 4.61
N GLY A 156 -10.87 15.93 4.63
CA GLY A 156 -11.92 15.79 3.63
C GLY A 156 -11.62 14.64 2.66
N VAL A 157 -11.89 14.87 1.37
CA VAL A 157 -11.54 13.93 0.29
C VAL A 157 -10.27 14.40 -0.39
N VAL A 158 -9.38 13.46 -0.73
CA VAL A 158 -8.26 13.67 -1.63
C VAL A 158 -8.47 12.77 -2.85
N LEU A 159 -8.53 13.38 -4.04
CA LEU A 159 -8.49 12.70 -5.32
C LEU A 159 -7.07 12.75 -5.86
N VAL A 160 -6.49 11.59 -6.15
CA VAL A 160 -5.10 11.45 -6.60
C VAL A 160 -5.09 10.88 -8.01
N ALA A 161 -4.62 11.66 -8.97
CA ALA A 161 -4.59 11.30 -10.38
C ALA A 161 -3.18 10.92 -10.83
N GLU A 162 -3.06 9.85 -11.60
CA GLU A 162 -1.82 9.41 -12.26
C GLU A 162 -2.03 9.20 -13.76
N GLY A 163 -0.92 9.04 -14.49
CA GLY A 163 -0.90 8.95 -15.95
C GLY A 163 -0.70 10.31 -16.65
N PRO A 164 -0.88 10.38 -17.98
CA PRO A 164 -0.48 11.54 -18.78
C PRO A 164 -1.23 12.83 -18.40
N LYS A 165 -0.48 13.93 -18.22
CA LYS A 165 -0.95 15.25 -17.73
C LYS A 165 -2.33 15.67 -18.25
N GLY A 166 -2.54 15.62 -19.58
CA GLY A 166 -3.82 16.04 -20.19
C GLY A 166 -5.02 15.14 -19.82
N GLY A 167 -4.82 13.82 -19.76
CA GLY A 167 -5.86 12.87 -19.34
C GLY A 167 -6.12 12.95 -17.83
N ALA A 168 -5.04 12.91 -17.04
CA ALA A 168 -5.08 12.95 -15.58
C ALA A 168 -5.80 14.21 -15.07
N THR A 169 -5.41 15.41 -15.54
CA THR A 169 -6.05 16.68 -15.14
C THR A 169 -7.51 16.75 -15.56
N ARG A 170 -7.86 16.26 -16.77
CA ARG A 170 -9.25 16.23 -17.26
C ARG A 170 -10.14 15.31 -16.40
N LEU A 171 -9.63 14.13 -16.05
CA LEU A 171 -10.35 13.14 -15.25
C LEU A 171 -10.50 13.59 -13.79
N LEU A 172 -9.43 14.14 -13.21
CA LEU A 172 -9.40 14.77 -11.89
C LEU A 172 -10.43 15.90 -11.76
N ALA A 173 -10.56 16.76 -12.77
CA ALA A 173 -11.56 17.82 -12.78
C ALA A 173 -13.01 17.28 -12.84
N GLN A 174 -13.24 16.18 -13.59
CA GLN A 174 -14.55 15.52 -13.65
C GLN A 174 -14.93 14.86 -12.31
N GLU A 175 -14.03 14.07 -11.73
CA GLU A 175 -14.29 13.39 -10.45
C GLU A 175 -14.35 14.36 -9.27
N SER A 176 -13.59 15.47 -9.28
CA SER A 176 -13.73 16.54 -8.30
C SER A 176 -15.13 17.17 -8.38
N LYS A 177 -15.60 17.53 -9.59
CA LYS A 177 -16.95 18.08 -9.80
C LYS A 177 -18.06 17.09 -9.51
N ARG A 178 -17.84 15.78 -9.67
CA ARG A 178 -18.78 14.73 -9.25
C ARG A 178 -18.81 14.62 -7.72
N THR A 179 -17.66 14.64 -7.08
CA THR A 179 -17.50 14.48 -5.61
C THR A 179 -18.12 15.66 -4.85
N SER A 180 -17.81 16.90 -5.23
CA SER A 180 -18.35 18.09 -4.56
C SER A 180 -19.87 18.25 -4.70
N ARG A 181 -20.46 17.81 -5.82
CA ARG A 181 -21.92 17.73 -6.00
C ARG A 181 -22.63 16.78 -5.05
N VAL A 182 -21.93 15.75 -4.56
CA VAL A 182 -22.49 14.72 -3.65
C VAL A 182 -22.31 15.09 -2.20
N LEU A 183 -21.16 15.70 -1.87
CA LEU A 183 -20.82 16.05 -0.49
C LEU A 183 -21.25 17.45 -0.08
N GLY A 184 -21.58 18.32 -1.05
CA GLY A 184 -21.86 19.73 -0.79
C GLY A 184 -20.58 20.54 -0.52
N PRO A 185 -20.72 21.84 -0.18
CA PRO A 185 -19.59 22.71 0.11
C PRO A 185 -18.94 22.44 1.49
N GLU A 186 -19.57 21.63 2.34
CA GLU A 186 -19.10 21.33 3.71
C GLU A 186 -17.84 20.45 3.74
N VAL A 187 -17.59 19.64 2.70
CA VAL A 187 -16.41 18.76 2.64
C VAL A 187 -15.37 19.29 1.64
N PRO A 188 -14.13 19.59 2.08
CA PRO A 188 -13.05 19.91 1.18
C PRO A 188 -12.73 18.73 0.23
N VAL A 189 -12.59 19.03 -1.07
CA VAL A 189 -12.15 18.09 -2.10
C VAL A 189 -10.80 18.56 -2.64
N HIS A 190 -9.73 18.00 -2.08
CA HIS A 190 -8.36 18.26 -2.53
C HIS A 190 -8.04 17.41 -3.75
N THR A 191 -7.20 17.93 -4.63
CA THR A 191 -6.80 17.23 -5.86
C THR A 191 -5.28 17.26 -6.01
N ILE A 192 -4.69 16.08 -6.24
CA ILE A 192 -3.24 15.91 -6.42
C ILE A 192 -3.01 15.15 -7.73
N ARG A 193 -2.05 15.59 -8.54
CA ARG A 193 -1.54 14.82 -9.69
C ARG A 193 -0.17 14.26 -9.36
N VAL A 194 0.03 12.98 -9.67
CA VAL A 194 1.23 12.20 -9.41
C VAL A 194 1.93 11.89 -10.72
N GLY A 195 3.27 11.96 -10.72
CA GLY A 195 4.08 11.85 -11.92
C GLY A 195 5.51 12.31 -11.68
N THR A 196 6.24 12.50 -12.78
CA THR A 196 7.67 12.88 -12.81
C THR A 196 7.94 14.18 -13.56
N ASP A 197 6.90 14.98 -13.84
CA ASP A 197 7.02 16.33 -14.41
C ASP A 197 6.90 17.39 -13.29
N ASP A 198 7.37 18.62 -13.55
CA ASP A 198 7.53 19.66 -12.51
C ASP A 198 6.21 20.13 -11.87
N GLU A 199 5.08 19.89 -12.55
CA GLU A 199 3.72 20.18 -12.07
C GLU A 199 3.05 18.98 -11.38
N ALA A 200 3.79 17.90 -11.09
CA ALA A 200 3.28 16.74 -10.37
C ALA A 200 3.98 16.56 -9.02
N VAL A 201 3.30 15.86 -8.11
CA VAL A 201 3.87 15.41 -6.84
C VAL A 201 4.53 14.04 -7.07
N PRO A 202 5.86 13.90 -6.86
CA PRO A 202 6.51 12.58 -6.91
C PRO A 202 5.90 11.61 -5.90
N VAL A 203 5.91 10.31 -6.23
CA VAL A 203 5.26 9.26 -5.42
C VAL A 203 5.79 9.23 -3.98
N GLU A 204 7.09 9.52 -3.80
CA GLU A 204 7.78 9.68 -2.51
C GLU A 204 7.15 10.74 -1.60
N ARG A 205 6.54 11.78 -2.19
CA ARG A 205 6.05 12.97 -1.50
C ARG A 205 4.54 12.94 -1.27
N LEU A 206 3.79 12.21 -2.09
CA LEU A 206 2.33 12.11 -2.03
C LEU A 206 1.79 11.96 -0.59
N THR A 207 2.25 10.95 0.15
CA THR A 207 1.75 10.67 1.50
C THR A 207 2.17 11.72 2.54
N LYS A 208 3.33 12.36 2.35
CA LYS A 208 3.80 13.48 3.18
C LYS A 208 2.93 14.72 2.94
N ASP A 209 2.59 15.00 1.69
CA ASP A 209 1.83 16.19 1.32
C ASP A 209 0.34 16.05 1.66
N MET A 210 -0.25 14.86 1.48
CA MET A 210 -1.57 14.52 2.03
C MET A 210 -1.65 14.67 3.56
N GLN A 211 -0.57 14.36 4.30
CA GLN A 211 -0.52 14.51 5.75
C GLN A 211 -0.36 15.96 6.24
N LYS A 212 0.00 16.91 5.36
CA LYS A 212 0.04 18.35 5.67
C LYS A 212 -1.33 19.04 5.53
N LEU A 213 -2.27 18.45 4.80
CA LEU A 213 -3.55 19.08 4.48
C LEU A 213 -4.30 19.45 5.78
N PRO A 214 -4.98 20.61 5.83
CA PRO A 214 -5.67 21.08 7.02
C PRO A 214 -6.78 20.09 7.41
N LYS A 215 -6.85 19.75 8.70
CA LYS A 215 -7.83 18.81 9.24
C LYS A 215 -9.12 19.59 9.54
N VAL A 216 -10.15 19.36 8.72
CA VAL A 216 -11.44 20.05 8.80
C VAL A 216 -12.52 19.14 9.40
N LEU A 217 -12.44 17.84 9.17
CA LEU A 217 -13.40 16.83 9.66
C LEU A 217 -12.89 16.10 10.91
N THR A 218 -13.83 15.73 11.77
CA THR A 218 -13.68 14.70 12.81
C THR A 218 -13.56 13.29 12.21
N ASP A 219 -13.23 12.30 13.05
CA ASP A 219 -13.21 10.89 12.62
C ASP A 219 -14.61 10.42 12.17
N ASP A 220 -15.66 10.75 12.93
CA ASP A 220 -17.05 10.34 12.62
C ASP A 220 -17.59 10.97 11.35
N GLU A 221 -17.33 12.26 11.10
CA GLU A 221 -17.68 12.92 9.83
C GLU A 221 -16.94 12.28 8.66
N SER A 222 -15.64 11.98 8.80
CA SER A 222 -14.90 11.27 7.75
C SER A 222 -15.47 9.86 7.48
N GLY A 223 -16.02 9.20 8.50
CA GLY A 223 -16.78 7.96 8.39
C GLY A 223 -18.12 8.12 7.68
N GLN A 224 -18.86 9.22 7.93
CA GLN A 224 -20.08 9.55 7.20
C GLN A 224 -19.79 9.86 5.73
N VAL A 225 -18.80 10.69 5.44
CA VAL A 225 -18.32 11.02 4.08
C VAL A 225 -17.93 9.74 3.33
N THR A 226 -17.21 8.83 3.97
CA THR A 226 -16.87 7.51 3.40
C THR A 226 -18.12 6.70 3.05
N LYS A 227 -19.15 6.69 3.89
CA LYS A 227 -20.43 6.01 3.59
C LYS A 227 -21.17 6.66 2.41
N ARG A 228 -21.28 8.00 2.39
CA ARG A 228 -21.89 8.77 1.28
C ARG A 228 -21.19 8.48 -0.05
N LEU A 229 -19.85 8.42 -0.06
CA LEU A 229 -19.05 8.17 -1.27
C LEU A 229 -19.12 6.73 -1.79
N ARG A 230 -19.18 5.74 -0.89
CA ARG A 230 -19.41 4.33 -1.28
C ARG A 230 -20.78 4.14 -1.94
N ALA A 231 -21.81 4.86 -1.48
CA ALA A 231 -23.16 4.79 -2.05
C ALA A 231 -23.24 5.27 -3.51
N LEU A 232 -22.24 5.99 -4.02
CA LEU A 232 -22.16 6.38 -5.44
C LEU A 232 -21.76 5.22 -6.37
N GLY A 233 -21.05 4.22 -5.83
CA GLY A 233 -20.35 3.19 -6.59
C GLY A 233 -19.03 3.68 -7.22
N GLY A 234 -18.16 2.72 -7.59
CA GLY A 234 -16.99 2.96 -8.44
C GLY A 234 -17.33 2.88 -9.93
N LEU A 235 -16.36 2.51 -10.78
CA LEU A 235 -16.64 2.19 -12.19
C LEU A 235 -17.65 1.03 -12.26
N LYS A 236 -18.89 1.33 -12.62
CA LYS A 236 -19.86 0.30 -13.02
C LYS A 236 -19.30 -0.41 -14.26
N PRO A 237 -19.03 -1.73 -14.22
CA PRO A 237 -18.69 -2.46 -15.43
C PRO A 237 -19.82 -2.26 -16.44
N GLY A 238 -19.48 -1.82 -17.65
CA GLY A 238 -20.48 -1.61 -18.70
C GLY A 238 -21.19 -2.93 -18.97
N VAL A 239 -22.48 -3.02 -18.64
CA VAL A 239 -23.30 -4.21 -18.92
C VAL A 239 -23.16 -4.52 -20.41
N PRO A 240 -22.70 -5.73 -20.81
CA PRO A 240 -22.43 -6.03 -22.20
C PRO A 240 -23.65 -5.73 -23.08
N ALA A 241 -23.47 -4.82 -24.03
CA ALA A 241 -24.55 -4.30 -24.85
C ALA A 241 -25.23 -5.45 -25.63
N GLY A 242 -26.48 -5.76 -25.26
CA GLY A 242 -27.22 -6.93 -25.76
C GLY A 242 -27.78 -7.85 -24.67
N VAL A 243 -27.37 -7.69 -23.40
CA VAL A 243 -28.01 -8.39 -22.27
C VAL A 243 -29.17 -7.55 -21.73
N ASP A 244 -30.39 -7.88 -22.16
CA ASP A 244 -31.64 -7.40 -21.56
C ASP A 244 -31.80 -8.02 -20.15
N PRO A 245 -31.83 -7.22 -19.06
CA PRO A 245 -31.99 -7.73 -17.70
C PRO A 245 -33.27 -8.54 -17.49
N ASN A 246 -34.33 -8.25 -18.25
CA ASN A 246 -35.63 -8.92 -18.14
C ASN A 246 -35.72 -10.19 -19.02
N LYS A 247 -34.68 -10.50 -19.80
CA LYS A 247 -34.57 -11.73 -20.59
C LYS A 247 -33.23 -12.45 -20.34
N PRO A 248 -33.08 -13.13 -19.18
CA PRO A 248 -32.00 -14.09 -18.97
C PRO A 248 -32.11 -15.23 -19.99
N ARG A 249 -31.36 -15.11 -21.10
CA ARG A 249 -31.29 -16.13 -22.16
C ARG A 249 -30.52 -17.34 -21.66
N VAL A 250 -31.22 -18.26 -20.99
CA VAL A 250 -30.68 -19.57 -20.56
C VAL A 250 -29.99 -20.21 -21.76
N ASN A 251 -28.68 -20.38 -21.68
CA ASN A 251 -27.89 -20.88 -22.79
C ASN A 251 -28.20 -22.37 -22.98
N ARG A 252 -29.07 -22.69 -23.96
CA ARG A 252 -29.63 -24.03 -24.16
C ARG A 252 -28.56 -25.10 -24.46
N ALA A 253 -27.36 -24.70 -24.91
CA ALA A 253 -26.21 -25.58 -25.06
C ALA A 253 -25.62 -26.05 -23.71
N ALA A 254 -25.67 -25.21 -22.66
CA ALA A 254 -25.23 -25.57 -21.31
C ALA A 254 -26.28 -26.37 -20.52
N MET A 255 -27.51 -26.48 -21.02
CA MET A 255 -28.59 -27.29 -20.44
C MET A 255 -28.59 -28.74 -20.93
N ARG A 256 -27.72 -29.11 -21.87
CA ARG A 256 -27.37 -30.51 -22.15
C ARG A 256 -26.06 -30.82 -21.43
N GLY A 257 -26.12 -31.80 -20.53
CA GLY A 257 -24.93 -32.35 -19.87
C GLY A 257 -23.96 -32.98 -20.87
N ARG A 258 -22.73 -33.19 -20.41
CA ARG A 258 -21.77 -34.09 -21.05
C ARG A 258 -22.21 -35.54 -20.92
#